data_AF-A0A3D6CD48-F1
#
_entry.id   AF-A0A3D6CD48-F1
#
_cell.length_a   1.000
_cell.length_b   1.000
_cell.length_c   1.000
_cell.angle_alpha   90.00
_cell.angle_beta   90.00
_cell.angle_gamma   90.00
#
_symmetry.space_group_name_H-M   'P 1'
#
loop_
_entity.id
_entity.type
_entity.pdbx_description
1 polymer ?
#
loop_
_entity_poly.entity_id
_entity_poly.type
_entity_poly.pdbx_seq_one_letter_code
_entity_poly.pdbx_strand_id
1 'polypeptide(L)'
;MNPWTGINYYRLKQVDLDGQFSYSTVVRVRFDKEPDATIWYDASGNQVKLSFSNMQPGGILAMYAANGQLIKQYNSKEQSQLYQFVLPDLAKGIYYAVWLSESIQLTRPILISR
;
A
#
# COMPACT_ATOMS: atom_id res chain seq x y z
N MET A 1 -4.72 27.31 18.06
CA MET A 1 -4.16 25.94 18.13
C MET A 1 -4.67 25.16 16.93
N ASN A 2 -3.92 25.14 15.84
CA ASN A 2 -4.19 24.36 14.63
C ASN A 2 -2.90 23.58 14.34
N PRO A 3 -2.88 22.24 14.30
CA PRO A 3 -1.68 21.54 13.88
C PRO A 3 -1.54 21.68 12.36
N TRP A 4 -0.34 22.09 11.96
CA TRP A 4 0.04 22.39 10.59
C TRP A 4 0.04 21.11 9.74
N THR A 5 -0.63 21.15 8.60
CA THR A 5 -0.53 20.14 7.55
C THR A 5 0.87 20.17 6.94
N GLY A 6 1.73 19.25 7.37
CA GLY A 6 3.06 19.02 6.78
C GLY A 6 2.94 18.15 5.54
N ILE A 7 3.43 18.66 4.40
CA ILE A 7 3.51 17.91 3.15
C ILE A 7 4.69 16.94 3.25
N ASN A 8 4.43 15.64 3.26
CA ASN A 8 5.47 14.62 3.21
C ASN A 8 5.91 14.40 1.76
N TYR A 9 7.04 15.01 1.36
CA TYR A 9 7.69 14.73 0.09
C TYR A 9 8.62 13.52 0.24
N TYR A 10 8.18 12.33 -0.19
CA TYR A 10 9.12 11.24 -0.45
C TYR A 10 9.63 11.38 -1.88
N ARG A 11 10.84 11.92 -2.04
CA ARG A 11 11.55 11.90 -3.32
C ARG A 11 12.56 10.75 -3.29
N LEU A 12 12.24 9.65 -3.96
CA LEU A 12 13.21 8.60 -4.26
C LEU A 12 14.21 9.16 -5.29
N LYS A 13 15.43 9.43 -4.86
CA LYS A 13 16.57 9.67 -5.76
C LYS A 13 17.26 8.33 -5.97
N GLN A 14 17.07 7.72 -7.14
CA GLN A 14 17.83 6.54 -7.56
C GLN A 14 18.91 7.01 -8.54
N VAL A 15 20.16 6.59 -8.29
CA VAL A 15 21.28 6.77 -9.23
C VAL A 15 21.66 5.37 -9.75
N ASP A 16 21.49 5.25 -11.06
CA ASP A 16 22.20 4.44 -12.07
C ASP A 16 22.06 2.91 -12.25
N LEU A 17 22.12 2.60 -13.57
CA LEU A 17 22.68 1.44 -14.29
C LEU A 17 22.04 0.07 -14.05
N ASP A 18 20.91 -0.19 -14.72
CA ASP A 18 20.79 -1.33 -15.66
C ASP A 18 19.34 -1.45 -16.21
N GLY A 19 19.12 -0.79 -17.34
CA GLY A 19 18.50 -1.37 -18.54
C GLY A 19 17.01 -1.74 -18.58
N GLN A 20 16.33 -2.10 -17.49
CA GLN A 20 14.91 -2.48 -17.55
C GLN A 20 14.12 -2.02 -16.34
N PHE A 21 13.59 -0.80 -16.44
CA PHE A 21 12.52 -0.33 -15.56
C PHE A 21 11.19 -0.53 -16.27
N SER A 22 10.33 -1.40 -15.75
CA SER A 22 8.90 -1.29 -16.01
C SER A 22 8.38 -0.18 -15.11
N TYR A 23 8.20 1.01 -15.68
CA TYR A 23 7.54 2.11 -14.99
C TYR A 23 6.07 1.72 -14.80
N SER A 24 5.64 1.52 -13.55
CA SER A 24 4.19 1.57 -13.27
C SER A 24 3.72 2.99 -13.61
N THR A 25 2.74 3.11 -14.50
CA THR A 25 2.13 4.39 -14.87
C THR A 25 1.83 5.19 -13.59
N VAL A 26 2.50 6.34 -13.44
CA VAL A 26 2.19 7.27 -12.35
C VAL A 26 0.86 7.91 -12.68
N VAL A 27 -0.23 7.25 -12.30
CA VAL A 27 -1.56 7.83 -12.39
C VAL A 27 -1.64 8.89 -11.30
N ARG A 28 -1.76 10.15 -11.71
CA ARG A 28 -2.06 11.25 -10.78
C ARG A 28 -3.49 11.07 -10.27
N VAL A 29 -3.64 10.49 -9.09
CA VAL A 29 -4.91 10.49 -8.38
C VAL A 29 -5.04 11.82 -7.63
N ARG A 30 -6.11 12.55 -7.93
CA ARG A 30 -6.43 13.86 -7.35
C ARG A 30 -7.04 13.61 -5.97
N PHE A 31 -6.30 13.89 -4.90
CA PHE A 31 -6.81 13.75 -3.53
C PHE A 31 -7.03 15.12 -2.92
N ASP A 32 -8.26 15.62 -3.01
CA ASP A 32 -8.63 16.86 -2.31
C ASP A 32 -8.80 16.60 -0.79
N LYS A 33 -8.80 15.32 -0.37
CA LYS A 33 -8.55 14.79 0.99
C LYS A 33 -7.97 13.37 0.86
N GLU A 34 -6.95 12.98 1.63
CA GLU A 34 -6.62 11.55 1.75
C GLU A 34 -7.88 10.81 2.23
N PRO A 35 -8.28 9.70 1.59
CA PRO A 35 -9.35 8.89 2.12
C PRO A 35 -8.96 8.44 3.52
N ASP A 36 -9.89 8.56 4.48
CA ASP A 36 -9.68 8.14 5.86
C ASP A 36 -9.58 6.60 5.92
N ALA A 37 -8.34 6.14 5.71
CA ALA A 37 -8.00 4.77 5.43
C ALA A 37 -6.66 4.42 6.09
N THR A 38 -6.61 3.26 6.74
CA THR A 38 -5.42 2.78 7.45
C THR A 38 -5.04 1.39 6.94
N ILE A 39 -3.77 1.19 6.60
CA ILE A 39 -3.21 -0.12 6.25
C ILE A 39 -2.16 -0.48 7.30
N TRP A 40 -2.25 -1.68 7.86
CA TRP A 40 -1.28 -2.18 8.83
C TRP A 40 -1.09 -3.69 8.71
N TYR A 41 0.03 -4.17 9.26
CA TYR A 41 0.31 -5.59 9.41
C TYR A 41 -0.22 -6.09 10.76
N ASP A 42 -0.99 -7.17 10.73
CA ASP A 42 -1.40 -7.93 11.90
C ASP A 42 -0.56 -9.21 11.98
N ALA A 43 0.41 -9.19 12.89
CA ALA A 43 1.34 -10.29 13.11
C ALA A 43 0.67 -11.56 13.63
N SER A 44 -0.47 -11.45 14.33
CA SER A 44 -1.15 -12.60 14.92
C SER A 44 -1.77 -13.52 13.85
N GLY A 45 -2.32 -12.93 12.79
CA GLY A 45 -2.91 -13.64 11.66
C GLY A 45 -2.00 -13.74 10.43
N ASN A 46 -0.76 -13.26 10.51
CA ASN A 46 0.14 -13.05 9.37
C ASN A 46 -0.58 -12.39 8.17
N GLN A 47 -1.21 -11.26 8.41
CA GLN A 47 -2.10 -10.66 7.42
C GLN A 47 -1.94 -9.14 7.35
N VAL A 48 -2.22 -8.58 6.17
CA VAL A 48 -2.42 -7.13 6.02
C VAL A 48 -3.89 -6.82 6.21
N LYS A 49 -4.17 -5.83 7.04
CA LYS A 49 -5.51 -5.27 7.23
C LYS A 49 -5.56 -3.87 6.62
N LEU A 50 -6.64 -3.60 5.91
CA LEU A 50 -6.95 -2.30 5.34
C LEU A 50 -8.34 -1.90 5.82
N SER A 51 -8.44 -0.80 6.54
CA SER A 51 -9.70 -0.25 7.03
C SER A 51 -9.99 1.10 6.39
N PHE A 52 -11.26 1.34 6.09
CA PHE A 52 -11.81 2.61 5.61
C PHE A 52 -12.90 3.10 6.55
N SER A 53 -13.05 4.41 6.68
CA SER A 53 -14.16 5.01 7.44
C SER A 53 -15.53 4.70 6.84
N ASN A 54 -15.62 4.59 5.51
CA ASN A 54 -16.85 4.28 4.76
C ASN A 54 -16.65 3.05 3.87
N MET A 55 -17.74 2.34 3.54
CA MET A 55 -17.69 1.19 2.64
C MET A 55 -17.07 1.57 1.29
N GLN A 56 -15.94 0.95 0.95
CA GLN A 56 -15.27 1.14 -0.33
C GLN A 56 -15.55 -0.04 -1.27
N PRO A 57 -15.60 0.17 -2.59
CA PRO A 57 -15.61 -0.91 -3.55
C PRO A 57 -14.31 -1.74 -3.44
N GLY A 58 -14.39 -2.96 -3.95
CA GLY A 58 -13.24 -3.84 -4.08
C GLY A 58 -12.07 -3.19 -4.83
N GLY A 59 -10.89 -3.76 -4.64
CA GLY A 59 -9.66 -3.28 -5.23
C GLY A 59 -8.56 -4.33 -5.14
N ILE A 60 -7.35 -3.88 -5.43
CA ILE A 60 -6.17 -4.71 -5.54
C ILE A 60 -5.23 -4.33 -4.41
N LEU A 61 -4.85 -5.30 -3.57
CA LEU A 61 -3.70 -5.17 -2.69
C LEU A 61 -2.48 -5.79 -3.38
N ALA A 62 -1.46 -4.99 -3.65
CA ALA A 62 -0.16 -5.42 -4.13
C ALA A 62 0.89 -5.27 -3.03
N MET A 63 1.65 -6.32 -2.80
CA MET A 63 2.75 -6.38 -1.83
C MET A 63 4.08 -6.32 -2.58
N TYR A 64 4.94 -5.38 -2.21
CA TYR A 64 6.27 -5.22 -2.80
C TYR A 64 7.35 -5.39 -1.74
N ALA A 65 8.49 -5.97 -2.12
CA ALA A 65 9.70 -5.92 -1.31
C ALA A 65 10.34 -4.54 -1.33
N ALA A 66 11.33 -4.32 -0.45
CA ALA A 66 12.05 -3.05 -0.34
C ALA A 66 12.75 -2.61 -1.65
N ASN A 67 13.11 -3.56 -2.51
CA ASN A 67 13.70 -3.33 -3.83
C ASN A 67 12.65 -3.07 -4.93
N GLY A 68 11.35 -3.01 -4.60
CA GLY A 68 10.27 -2.80 -5.57
C GLY A 68 9.79 -4.07 -6.28
N GLN A 69 10.33 -5.25 -5.95
CA GLN A 69 9.85 -6.51 -6.52
C GLN A 69 8.42 -6.82 -6.04
N LEU A 70 7.50 -7.12 -6.96
CA LEU A 70 6.17 -7.60 -6.62
C LEU A 70 6.26 -9.00 -6.00
N ILE A 71 5.80 -9.13 -4.75
CA ILE A 71 5.79 -10.36 -3.98
C ILE A 71 4.48 -11.11 -4.14
N LYS A 72 3.36 -10.40 -3.99
CA LYS A 72 2.03 -10.99 -4.08
C LYS A 72 1.00 -9.93 -4.41
N GLN A 73 -0.07 -10.36 -5.07
CA GLN A 73 -1.24 -9.54 -5.35
C GLN A 73 -2.51 -10.27 -4.92
N TYR A 74 -3.44 -9.52 -4.35
CA TYR A 74 -4.76 -9.96 -3.94
C TYR A 74 -5.80 -9.08 -4.63
N ASN A 75 -6.83 -9.70 -5.19
CA ASN A 75 -7.95 -8.99 -5.79
C ASN A 75 -9.17 -9.22 -4.90
N SER A 76 -9.79 -8.14 -4.44
CA SER A 76 -11.08 -8.18 -3.79
C SER A 76 -12.11 -7.50 -4.68
N LYS A 77 -13.25 -8.16 -4.91
CA LYS A 77 -14.38 -7.57 -5.64
C LYS A 77 -15.47 -7.08 -4.69
N GLU A 78 -15.43 -7.48 -3.44
CA GLU A 78 -16.47 -7.18 -2.46
C GLU A 78 -16.32 -5.76 -1.93
N GLN A 79 -17.45 -5.12 -1.70
CA GLN A 79 -17.50 -3.82 -1.05
C GLN A 79 -17.36 -4.03 0.47
N SER A 80 -16.38 -3.40 1.10
CA SER A 80 -16.13 -3.56 2.53
C SER A 80 -15.52 -2.30 3.14
N GLN A 81 -15.71 -2.14 4.45
CA GLN A 81 -14.95 -1.20 5.28
C GLN A 81 -13.64 -1.82 5.80
N LEU A 82 -13.53 -3.15 5.79
CA LEU A 82 -12.37 -3.88 6.29
C LEU A 82 -12.00 -4.99 5.32
N TYR A 83 -10.79 -4.89 4.78
CA TYR A 83 -10.18 -5.93 3.96
C TYR A 83 -9.06 -6.62 4.74
N GLN A 84 -8.96 -7.93 4.58
CA GLN A 84 -8.00 -8.76 5.29
C GLN A 84 -7.35 -9.72 4.29
N PHE A 85 -6.02 -9.70 4.23
CA PHE A 85 -5.25 -10.48 3.26
C PHE A 85 -4.16 -11.26 3.96
N VAL A 86 -4.32 -12.58 4.01
CA VAL A 86 -3.31 -13.48 4.59
C VAL A 86 -2.08 -13.48 3.70
N LEU A 87 -0.94 -13.13 4.27
CA LEU A 87 0.35 -13.10 3.58
C LEU A 87 0.93 -14.51 3.46
N PRO A 88 1.73 -14.78 2.41
CA PRO A 88 2.64 -15.92 2.44
C PRO A 88 3.66 -15.75 3.58
N ASP A 89 4.41 -16.81 3.89
CA ASP A 89 5.56 -16.69 4.76
C ASP A 89 6.63 -15.82 4.08
N LEU A 90 6.84 -14.63 4.66
CA LEU A 90 7.81 -13.65 4.20
C LEU A 90 8.95 -13.54 5.21
N ALA A 91 10.16 -13.30 4.70
CA ALA A 91 11.30 -13.03 5.55
C ALA A 91 11.08 -11.75 6.36
N LYS A 92 11.79 -11.62 7.48
CA LYS A 92 11.81 -10.37 8.25
C LYS A 92 12.34 -9.24 7.37
N GLY A 93 11.64 -8.12 7.36
CA GLY A 93 12.04 -6.97 6.55
C GLY A 93 10.94 -5.96 6.35
N ILE A 94 11.29 -4.92 5.60
CA ILE A 94 10.37 -3.86 5.20
C ILE A 94 9.76 -4.24 3.85
N TYR A 95 8.44 -4.13 3.77
CA TYR A 95 7.64 -4.33 2.58
C TYR A 95 6.74 -3.12 2.35
N TYR A 96 6.23 -2.96 1.14
CA TYR A 96 5.25 -1.94 0.80
C TYR A 96 3.92 -2.60 0.45
N ALA A 97 2.88 -2.21 1.18
CA ALA A 97 1.50 -2.54 0.87
C ALA A 97 0.90 -1.41 0.03
N VAL A 98 0.45 -1.74 -1.18
CA VAL A 98 -0.16 -0.80 -2.12
C VAL A 98 -1.59 -1.25 -2.40
N TRP A 99 -2.56 -0.44 -1.98
CA TRP A 99 -3.96 -0.63 -2.36
C TRP A 99 -4.28 0.22 -3.59
N LEU A 100 -4.92 -0.39 -4.59
CA LEU A 100 -5.41 0.29 -5.79
C LEU A 100 -6.88 -0.07 -6.02
N SER A 101 -7.74 0.93 -6.03
CA SER A 101 -9.11 0.84 -6.54
C SER A 101 -9.30 1.87 -7.67
N GLU A 102 -10.49 1.93 -8.25
CA GLU A 102 -10.81 2.91 -9.31
C GLU A 102 -10.63 4.36 -8.86
N SER A 103 -10.80 4.64 -7.56
CA SER A 103 -10.80 6.00 -6.99
C SER A 103 -9.69 6.24 -5.98
N ILE A 104 -9.08 5.19 -5.42
CA ILE A 104 -8.15 5.30 -4.29
C ILE A 104 -6.87 4.53 -4.60
N GLN A 105 -5.74 5.20 -4.42
CA GLN A 105 -4.44 4.57 -4.35
C GLN A 105 -3.78 4.91 -3.00
N LEU A 106 -3.42 3.88 -2.23
CA LEU A 106 -2.74 4.04 -0.94
C LEU A 106 -1.48 3.22 -0.92
N THR A 107 -0.39 3.82 -0.44
CA THR A 107 0.87 3.11 -0.22
C THR A 107 1.27 3.27 1.24
N ARG A 108 1.56 2.15 1.91
CA ARG A 108 2.06 2.13 3.28
C ARG A 108 3.24 1.16 3.42
N PRO A 109 4.38 1.58 3.99
CA PRO A 109 5.43 0.64 4.39
C PRO A 109 4.95 -0.18 5.58
N ILE A 110 5.25 -1.48 5.59
CA ILE A 110 4.97 -2.39 6.70
C ILE A 110 6.26 -3.12 7.08
N LEU A 111 6.45 -3.31 8.39
CA LEU A 111 7.55 -4.09 8.92
C LEU A 111 7.05 -5.49 9.28
N ILE A 112 7.67 -6.51 8.68
CA ILE A 112 7.49 -7.91 9.08
C ILE A 112 8.66 -8.27 9.99
N SER A 113 8.37 -8.61 11.25
CA SER A 113 9.39 -8.88 12.28
C SER A 113 9.43 -10.34 12.76
N ARG A 114 8.55 -11.20 12.26
CA ARG A 114 8.42 -12.62 12.65
C ARG A 114 9.60 -13.46 12.19
#